data_AF-A0A3D2L763-F1
#
_entry.id   AF-A0A3D2L763-F1
#
_cell.length_a   1.000
_cell.length_b   1.000
_cell.length_c   1.000
_cell.angle_alpha   90.00
_cell.angle_beta   90.00
_cell.angle_gamma   90.00
#
_symmetry.space_group_name_H-M   'P 1'
#
loop_
_entity.id
_entity.type
_entity.pdbx_description
1 polymer ?
#
loop_
_entity_poly.entity_id
_entity_poly.type
_entity_poly.pdbx_seq_one_letter_code
_entity_poly.pdbx_strand_id
1 'polypeptide(L)'
;MAYEVGSQFNKEFWRATLRRQLVTHKGWAVGVEGGLVHGSSLAGVFGCDEWGAEARLSGGLSGLRGGRNFYVFADAAVIRHEDGCVRQRAEFGYGVDIWQDFFISQQLWVERGNETADSNKYETKLGYHFGWADVAIGYREEFAGEFDEHAVLLALILRH
;
A
#
# COMPACT_ATOMS: atom_id res chain seq x y z
N MET A 1 31.65 21.11 1.12
CA MET A 1 31.14 20.14 2.12
C MET A 1 30.29 19.15 1.36
N ALA A 2 30.76 17.90 1.25
CA ALA A 2 29.99 16.84 0.63
C ALA A 2 28.80 16.55 1.55
N TYR A 3 27.58 16.71 1.05
CA TYR A 3 26.42 16.15 1.73
C TYR A 3 26.68 14.64 1.89
N GLU A 4 26.50 14.10 3.08
CA GLU A 4 26.47 12.66 3.34
C GLU A 4 25.22 12.07 2.67
N VAL A 5 25.20 12.03 1.35
CA VAL A 5 24.10 11.46 0.56
C VAL A 5 23.96 9.95 0.87
N GLY A 6 25.03 9.30 1.34
CA GLY A 6 25.03 7.86 1.62
C GLY A 6 24.28 7.41 2.87
N SER A 7 24.16 8.23 3.91
CA SER A 7 23.51 7.82 5.18
C SER A 7 21.98 7.88 5.11
N GLN A 8 21.42 8.70 4.21
CA GLN A 8 19.98 8.85 4.05
C GLN A 8 19.30 7.69 3.28
N PHE A 9 20.09 6.90 2.53
CA PHE A 9 19.58 5.75 1.76
C PHE A 9 19.81 4.40 2.46
N ASN A 10 20.60 4.36 3.55
CA ASN A 10 20.83 3.14 4.31
C ASN A 10 19.89 3.09 5.52
N LYS A 11 18.60 2.93 5.25
CA LYS A 11 17.58 2.79 6.29
C LYS A 11 17.03 1.37 6.30
N GLU A 12 16.92 0.81 7.49
CA GLU A 12 16.42 -0.54 7.71
C GLU A 12 14.96 -0.48 8.16
N PHE A 13 14.13 -1.40 7.66
CA PHE A 13 12.72 -1.48 8.06
C PHE A 13 12.33 -2.95 8.24
N TRP A 14 11.81 -3.26 9.43
CA TRP A 14 11.25 -4.56 9.76
C TRP A 14 9.79 -4.43 10.18
N ARG A 15 9.00 -5.42 9.78
CA ARG A 15 7.62 -5.54 10.24
C ARG A 15 7.25 -7.00 10.44
N ALA A 16 6.69 -7.30 11.62
CA ALA A 16 6.10 -8.59 11.96
C ALA A 16 4.65 -8.40 12.37
N THR A 17 3.71 -8.92 11.56
CA THR A 17 2.27 -8.69 11.72
C THR A 17 1.46 -9.98 11.71
N LEU A 18 0.39 -10.00 12.50
CA LEU A 18 -0.63 -11.03 12.48
C LEU A 18 -1.94 -10.44 11.96
N ARG A 19 -2.51 -11.09 10.94
CA ARG A 19 -3.79 -10.69 10.34
C ARG A 19 -4.87 -11.71 10.65
N ARG A 20 -6.06 -11.24 10.98
CA ARG A 20 -7.26 -12.06 11.13
C ARG A 20 -8.41 -11.49 10.31
N GLN A 21 -8.98 -12.31 9.44
CA GLN A 21 -10.25 -12.02 8.79
C GLN A 21 -11.39 -12.21 9.80
N LEU A 22 -12.23 -11.18 9.96
CA LEU A 22 -13.33 -11.16 10.91
C LEU A 22 -14.67 -11.47 10.23
N VAL A 23 -14.86 -10.94 9.02
CA VAL A 23 -16.10 -11.11 8.24
C VAL A 23 -15.74 -11.59 6.84
N THR A 24 -16.48 -12.58 6.35
CA THR A 24 -16.55 -12.91 4.94
C THR A 24 -17.99 -13.22 4.57
N HIS A 25 -18.57 -12.45 3.65
CA HIS A 25 -19.95 -12.64 3.23
C HIS A 25 -20.22 -12.04 1.86
N LYS A 26 -20.67 -12.87 0.89
CA LYS A 26 -21.12 -12.43 -0.44
C LYS A 26 -20.17 -11.43 -1.12
N GLY A 27 -18.90 -11.77 -1.15
CA GLY A 27 -17.86 -10.94 -1.77
C GLY A 27 -17.26 -9.87 -0.84
N TRP A 28 -17.89 -9.57 0.29
CA TRP A 28 -17.30 -8.73 1.34
C TRP A 28 -16.28 -9.52 2.15
N ALA A 29 -15.16 -8.87 2.47
CA ALA A 29 -14.18 -9.31 3.44
C ALA A 29 -13.78 -8.14 4.34
N VAL A 30 -13.73 -8.35 5.65
CA VAL A 30 -13.21 -7.37 6.61
C VAL A 30 -12.24 -8.10 7.53
N GLY A 31 -11.10 -7.48 7.78
CA GLY A 31 -10.06 -8.04 8.62
C GLY A 31 -9.34 -6.97 9.42
N VAL A 32 -8.66 -7.42 10.46
CA VAL A 32 -7.76 -6.60 11.27
C VAL A 32 -6.38 -7.21 11.23
N GLU A 33 -5.36 -6.36 11.31
CA GLU A 33 -3.96 -6.76 11.41
C GLU A 33 -3.29 -5.94 12.51
N GLY A 34 -2.42 -6.58 13.27
CA GLY A 34 -1.65 -5.93 14.31
C GLY A 34 -0.23 -6.50 14.34
N GLY A 35 0.75 -5.68 14.65
CA GLY A 35 2.13 -6.13 14.64
C GLY A 35 3.12 -5.15 15.24
N LEU A 36 4.37 -5.59 15.24
CA LEU A 36 5.53 -4.78 15.62
C LEU A 36 6.21 -4.27 14.35
N VAL A 37 6.71 -3.04 14.43
CA VAL A 37 7.54 -2.41 13.40
C VAL A 37 8.84 -1.94 14.03
N HIS A 38 9.90 -1.89 13.24
CA HIS A 38 11.17 -1.30 13.65
C HIS A 38 11.84 -0.61 12.48
N GLY A 39 12.47 0.53 12.76
CA GLY A 39 13.22 1.32 11.79
C GLY A 39 12.34 2.20 10.91
N SER A 40 13.01 2.93 10.02
CA SER A 40 12.44 3.91 9.09
C SER A 40 11.15 3.44 8.41
N SER A 41 10.01 3.92 8.90
CA SER A 41 8.76 3.79 8.17
C SER A 41 8.94 4.40 6.76
N LEU A 42 8.73 3.60 5.72
CA LEU A 42 8.96 3.97 4.33
C LEU A 42 8.41 5.38 4.02
N ALA A 43 9.28 6.25 3.50
CA ALA A 43 9.06 7.65 3.11
C ALA A 43 9.06 8.69 4.27
N GLY A 44 10.26 9.20 4.57
CA GLY A 44 10.54 10.37 5.41
C GLY A 44 12.07 10.53 5.58
N VAL A 45 12.61 11.71 5.27
CA VAL A 45 14.06 11.99 5.43
C VAL A 45 14.45 11.90 6.92
N PHE A 46 13.53 12.23 7.82
CA PHE A 46 13.70 12.19 9.26
C PHE A 46 12.57 11.40 9.94
N GLY A 47 12.88 10.67 11.01
CA GLY A 47 11.97 10.72 12.17
C GLY A 47 11.53 9.44 12.88
N CYS A 48 11.69 8.23 12.32
CA CYS A 48 11.17 7.03 13.01
C CYS A 48 12.13 5.85 12.87
N ASP A 49 13.13 5.75 13.75
CA ASP A 49 14.14 4.68 13.72
C ASP A 49 14.04 3.72 14.93
N GLU A 50 12.99 3.85 15.74
CA GLU A 50 12.78 3.00 16.91
C GLU A 50 11.78 1.87 16.68
N TRP A 51 11.62 1.03 17.70
CA TRP A 51 10.52 0.07 17.75
C TRP A 51 9.16 0.78 17.84
N GLY A 52 8.15 0.10 17.30
CA GLY A 52 6.79 0.57 17.31
C GLY A 52 5.78 -0.55 17.10
N ALA A 53 4.51 -0.17 17.06
CA ALA A 53 3.41 -1.06 16.74
C ALA A 53 2.59 -0.51 15.58
N GLU A 54 2.10 -1.41 14.74
CA GLU A 54 1.12 -1.13 13.69
C GLU A 54 -0.21 -1.80 14.05
N ALA A 55 -1.30 -1.07 13.87
CA ALA A 55 -2.65 -1.61 13.85
C ALA A 55 -3.32 -1.21 12.53
N ARG A 56 -3.99 -2.16 11.89
CA ARG A 56 -4.62 -2.02 10.58
C ARG A 56 -6.03 -2.59 10.59
N LEU A 57 -6.93 -1.89 9.92
CA LEU A 57 -8.28 -2.32 9.59
C LEU A 57 -8.41 -2.33 8.07
N SER A 58 -8.76 -3.48 7.51
CA SER A 58 -8.91 -3.66 6.06
C SER A 58 -10.32 -4.12 5.74
N GLY A 59 -10.89 -3.61 4.66
CA GLY A 59 -12.18 -4.03 4.13
C GLY A 59 -12.17 -4.07 2.62
N GLY A 60 -12.90 -4.99 2.03
CA GLY A 60 -13.03 -5.08 0.58
C GLY A 60 -14.32 -5.74 0.15
N LEU A 61 -14.67 -5.49 -1.10
CA LEU A 61 -15.80 -6.08 -1.81
C LEU A 61 -15.32 -6.53 -3.17
N SER A 62 -15.62 -7.77 -3.52
CA SER A 62 -15.42 -8.31 -4.87
C SER A 62 -16.73 -8.89 -5.41
N GLY A 63 -16.87 -8.93 -6.72
CA GLY A 63 -18.05 -9.52 -7.36
C GLY A 63 -18.14 -9.23 -8.84
N LEU A 64 -19.36 -9.35 -9.37
CA LEU A 64 -19.68 -9.09 -10.76
C LEU A 64 -20.50 -7.81 -10.90
N ARG A 65 -20.07 -6.89 -11.77
CA ARG A 65 -20.79 -5.66 -12.12
C ARG A 65 -20.90 -5.55 -13.63
N GLY A 66 -22.12 -5.63 -14.17
CA GLY A 66 -22.34 -5.60 -15.62
C GLY A 66 -21.63 -6.74 -16.37
N GLY A 67 -21.54 -7.92 -15.76
CA GLY A 67 -20.86 -9.10 -16.33
C GLY A 67 -19.34 -9.10 -16.21
N ARG A 68 -18.74 -8.11 -15.53
CA ARG A 68 -17.29 -7.97 -15.36
C ARG A 68 -16.91 -8.19 -13.91
N ASN A 69 -15.80 -8.89 -13.64
CA ASN A 69 -15.32 -9.00 -12.27
C ASN A 69 -14.77 -7.65 -11.83
N PHE A 70 -14.98 -7.32 -10.57
CA PHE A 70 -14.40 -6.15 -9.96
C PHE A 70 -14.01 -6.46 -8.52
N TYR A 71 -13.11 -5.63 -8.00
CA TYR A 71 -12.88 -5.50 -6.58
C TYR A 71 -12.75 -4.03 -6.19
N VAL A 72 -13.07 -3.74 -4.94
CA VAL A 72 -12.76 -2.49 -4.27
C VAL A 72 -12.26 -2.84 -2.88
N PHE A 73 -11.29 -2.09 -2.37
CA PHE A 73 -10.84 -2.22 -1.00
C PHE A 73 -10.49 -0.87 -0.39
N ALA A 74 -10.51 -0.85 0.94
CA ALA A 74 -10.03 0.24 1.75
C ALA A 74 -9.22 -0.33 2.91
N ASP A 75 -8.12 0.32 3.24
CA ASP A 75 -7.27 0.01 4.39
C ASP A 75 -7.04 1.27 5.19
N ALA A 76 -7.01 1.13 6.51
CA ALA A 76 -6.57 2.18 7.41
C ALA A 76 -5.56 1.59 8.39
N ALA A 77 -4.40 2.20 8.50
CA ALA A 77 -3.34 1.79 9.41
C ALA A 77 -2.90 2.96 10.29
N VAL A 78 -2.59 2.65 11.55
CA VAL A 78 -1.93 3.56 12.48
C VAL A 78 -0.67 2.89 12.97
N ILE A 79 0.44 3.62 12.89
CA ILE A 79 1.76 3.20 13.33
C ILE A 79 2.21 4.17 14.41
N ARG A 80 2.74 3.64 15.51
CA ARG A 80 3.30 4.44 16.59
C ARG A 80 4.63 3.86 17.04
N HIS A 81 5.64 4.70 17.09
CA HIS A 81 6.99 4.39 17.57
C HIS A 81 7.23 4.95 18.98
N GLU A 82 8.24 4.42 19.65
CA GLU A 82 8.63 4.79 21.03
C GLU A 82 9.24 6.20 21.12
N ASP A 83 9.90 6.66 20.06
CA ASP A 83 10.44 8.01 19.89
C ASP A 83 9.35 9.10 19.77
N GLY A 84 8.08 8.72 19.76
CA GLY A 84 6.94 9.62 19.63
C GLY A 84 6.47 9.83 18.19
N CYS A 85 7.10 9.18 17.21
CA CYS A 85 6.62 9.20 15.83
C CYS A 85 5.26 8.49 15.72
N VAL A 86 4.29 9.16 15.09
CA VAL A 86 2.95 8.62 14.82
C VAL A 86 2.63 8.84 13.35
N ARG A 87 2.24 7.76 12.67
CA ARG A 87 1.81 7.78 11.27
C ARG A 87 0.44 7.17 11.12
N GLN A 88 -0.34 7.75 10.22
CA GLN A 88 -1.63 7.22 9.80
C GLN A 88 -1.58 7.03 8.29
N ARG A 89 -2.10 5.91 7.80
CA ARG A 89 -2.23 5.64 6.38
C ARG A 89 -3.64 5.21 6.07
N ALA A 90 -4.20 5.81 5.03
CA ALA A 90 -5.38 5.30 4.36
C ALA A 90 -5.00 4.85 2.96
N GLU A 91 -5.53 3.72 2.54
CA GLU A 91 -5.32 3.17 1.21
C GLU A 91 -6.67 2.80 0.61
N PHE A 92 -6.88 3.13 -0.65
CA PHE A 92 -8.10 2.80 -1.39
C PHE A 92 -7.72 2.23 -2.73
N GLY A 93 -8.35 1.14 -3.12
CA GLY A 93 -8.09 0.53 -4.42
C GLY A 93 -9.36 0.06 -5.09
N TYR A 94 -9.34 0.10 -6.42
CA TYR A 94 -10.41 -0.39 -7.28
C TYR A 94 -9.79 -1.10 -8.48
N GLY A 95 -10.31 -2.27 -8.83
CA GLY A 95 -9.93 -2.97 -10.04
C GLY A 95 -11.13 -3.58 -10.74
N VAL A 96 -11.07 -3.67 -12.07
CA VAL A 96 -12.16 -4.18 -12.89
C VAL A 96 -11.66 -4.76 -14.21
N ASP A 97 -12.32 -5.81 -14.66
CA ASP A 97 -12.14 -6.36 -16.00
C ASP A 97 -12.72 -5.37 -17.03
N ILE A 98 -11.91 -4.96 -17.99
CA ILE A 98 -12.30 -3.97 -18.99
C ILE A 98 -12.69 -4.61 -20.32
N TRP A 99 -12.03 -5.71 -20.71
CA TRP A 99 -12.29 -6.42 -21.95
C TRP A 99 -11.58 -7.78 -21.96
N GLN A 100 -12.34 -8.86 -22.22
CA GLN A 100 -11.79 -10.23 -22.19
C GLN A 100 -10.97 -10.46 -20.91
N ASP A 101 -9.68 -10.74 -21.06
CA ASP A 101 -8.75 -11.00 -19.97
C ASP A 101 -7.97 -9.75 -19.51
N PHE A 102 -8.29 -8.56 -20.06
CA PHE A 102 -7.67 -7.31 -19.64
C PHE A 102 -8.38 -6.71 -18.43
N PHE A 103 -7.59 -6.22 -17.48
CA PHE A 103 -8.06 -5.50 -16.31
C PHE A 103 -7.32 -4.18 -16.12
N ILE A 104 -8.00 -3.24 -15.46
CA ILE A 104 -7.39 -2.01 -14.96
C ILE A 104 -7.52 -1.97 -13.45
N SER A 105 -6.52 -1.45 -12.75
CA SER A 105 -6.63 -1.15 -11.33
C SER A 105 -6.05 0.22 -11.00
N GLN A 106 -6.68 0.89 -10.05
CA GLN A 106 -6.23 2.14 -9.48
C GLN A 106 -6.11 2.04 -7.98
N GLN A 107 -5.12 2.72 -7.40
CA GLN A 107 -4.84 2.67 -5.99
C GLN A 107 -4.34 4.03 -5.50
N LEU A 108 -4.81 4.46 -4.35
CA LEU A 108 -4.51 5.73 -3.71
C LEU A 108 -3.99 5.45 -2.31
N TRP A 109 -2.85 6.03 -1.95
CA TRP A 109 -2.34 6.06 -0.60
C TRP A 109 -2.35 7.50 -0.10
N VAL A 110 -2.83 7.68 1.13
CA VAL A 110 -2.82 8.94 1.85
C VAL A 110 -2.15 8.67 3.19
N GLU A 111 -0.98 9.25 3.39
CA GLU A 111 -0.17 9.09 4.59
C GLU A 111 -0.03 10.43 5.29
N ARG A 112 -0.19 10.42 6.60
CA ARG A 112 -0.02 11.60 7.45
C ARG A 112 0.82 11.24 8.66
N GLY A 113 1.72 12.13 9.08
CA GLY A 113 2.52 11.93 10.27
C GLY A 113 3.01 13.22 10.91
N ASN A 114 3.47 13.12 12.15
CA ASN A 114 3.95 14.27 12.93
C ASN A 114 5.38 14.72 12.57
N GLU A 115 6.18 13.85 11.97
CA GLU A 115 7.58 14.11 11.58
C GLU A 115 7.70 13.87 10.05
N THR A 116 7.50 14.91 9.22
CA THR A 116 7.82 14.93 7.76
C THR A 116 7.30 13.76 6.89
N ALA A 117 6.20 13.11 7.30
CA ALA A 117 5.73 11.84 6.73
C ALA A 117 4.42 11.96 5.93
N ASP A 118 4.06 13.18 5.52
CA ASP A 118 2.90 13.41 4.68
C ASP A 118 3.23 13.00 3.25
N SER A 119 2.53 12.00 2.73
CA SER A 119 2.72 11.54 1.35
C SER A 119 1.38 11.09 0.76
N ASN A 120 1.08 11.53 -0.45
CA ASN A 120 -0.07 11.06 -1.22
C ASN A 120 0.42 10.47 -2.53
N LYS A 121 0.07 9.20 -2.77
CA LYS A 121 0.50 8.45 -3.94
C LYS A 121 -0.70 7.95 -4.70
N TYR A 122 -0.63 7.99 -6.02
CA TYR A 122 -1.62 7.38 -6.89
C TYR A 122 -0.94 6.43 -7.85
N GLU A 123 -1.52 5.26 -8.05
CA GLU A 123 -1.03 4.23 -8.96
C GLU A 123 -2.16 3.79 -9.90
N THR A 124 -1.83 3.67 -11.18
CA THR A 124 -2.67 3.03 -12.19
C THR A 124 -1.92 1.88 -12.83
N LYS A 125 -2.57 0.72 -12.96
CA LYS A 125 -2.05 -0.45 -13.64
C LYS A 125 -3.01 -0.92 -14.73
N LEU A 126 -2.45 -1.32 -15.86
CA LEU A 126 -3.12 -2.11 -16.90
C LEU A 126 -2.50 -3.49 -16.91
N GLY A 127 -3.33 -4.53 -16.89
CA GLY A 127 -2.86 -5.90 -16.88
C GLY A 127 -3.69 -6.86 -17.72
N TYR A 128 -3.18 -8.08 -17.79
CA TYR A 128 -3.75 -9.19 -18.53
C TYR A 128 -3.73 -10.46 -17.67
N HIS A 129 -4.86 -11.17 -17.66
CA HIS A 129 -5.05 -12.45 -17.00
C HIS A 129 -4.60 -13.59 -17.92
N PHE A 130 -3.43 -14.15 -17.67
CA PHE A 130 -3.08 -15.47 -18.19
C PHE A 130 -3.71 -16.57 -17.33
N GLY A 131 -3.93 -17.74 -17.91
CA GLY A 131 -4.42 -18.90 -17.16
C GLY A 131 -3.52 -19.28 -15.97
N TRP A 132 -2.22 -18.98 -16.03
CA TRP A 132 -1.22 -19.31 -15.00
C TRP A 132 -0.73 -18.09 -14.20
N ALA A 133 -1.03 -16.86 -14.63
CA ALA A 133 -0.56 -15.66 -13.95
C ALA A 133 -1.32 -14.40 -14.34
N ASP A 134 -1.25 -13.37 -13.50
CA ASP A 134 -1.61 -12.01 -13.85
C ASP A 134 -0.35 -11.19 -14.06
N VAL A 135 -0.29 -10.49 -15.19
CA VAL A 135 0.81 -9.57 -15.50
C VAL A 135 0.25 -8.17 -15.64
N ALA A 136 0.88 -7.19 -15.02
CA ALA A 136 0.49 -5.79 -15.16
C ALA A 136 1.69 -4.86 -15.26
N ILE A 137 1.51 -3.79 -16.02
CA ILE A 137 2.40 -2.62 -16.02
C ILE A 137 1.66 -1.45 -15.37
N GLY A 138 2.36 -0.71 -14.54
CA GLY A 138 1.80 0.42 -13.81
C GLY A 138 2.66 1.64 -13.82
N TYR A 139 2.01 2.76 -13.54
CA TYR A 139 2.64 4.03 -13.24
C TYR A 139 2.17 4.50 -11.87
N ARG A 140 3.11 4.92 -11.02
CA ARG A 140 2.85 5.49 -9.71
C ARG A 140 3.49 6.87 -9.61
N GLU A 141 2.75 7.80 -9.01
CA GLU A 141 3.17 9.18 -8.78
C GLU A 141 2.90 9.58 -7.34
N GLU A 142 3.88 10.19 -6.70
CA GLU A 142 3.71 10.94 -5.46
C GLU A 142 3.38 12.39 -5.81
N PHE A 143 2.15 12.82 -5.52
CA PHE A 143 1.64 14.14 -5.94
C PHE A 143 1.52 15.14 -4.79
N ALA A 144 1.82 14.71 -3.57
CA ALA A 144 1.96 15.58 -2.43
C ALA A 144 2.85 14.90 -1.39
N GLY A 145 3.84 15.62 -0.88
CA GLY A 145 4.80 15.13 0.09
C GLY A 145 6.13 15.84 -0.07
N GLU A 146 7.17 15.33 0.57
CA GLU A 146 8.52 15.90 0.46
C GLU A 146 9.26 15.48 -0.81
N PHE A 147 8.73 14.50 -1.55
CA PHE A 147 9.37 13.93 -2.73
C PHE A 147 8.49 14.06 -3.97
N ASP A 148 9.13 14.40 -5.09
CA ASP A 148 8.58 14.29 -6.43
C ASP A 148 9.05 12.94 -7.01
N GLU A 149 8.30 11.87 -6.72
CA GLU A 149 8.66 10.49 -7.07
C GLU A 149 7.72 9.93 -8.16
N HIS A 150 8.32 9.42 -9.23
CA HIS A 150 7.62 8.67 -10.26
C HIS A 150 8.23 7.26 -10.39
N ALA A 151 7.37 6.25 -10.52
CA ALA A 151 7.81 4.87 -10.70
C ALA A 151 7.01 4.18 -11.82
N VAL A 152 7.71 3.39 -12.63
CA VAL A 152 7.11 2.39 -13.51
C VAL A 152 7.20 1.05 -12.81
N LEU A 153 6.08 0.34 -12.74
CA LEU A 153 5.92 -0.88 -11.97
C LEU A 153 5.63 -2.04 -12.90
N LEU A 154 6.22 -3.19 -12.60
CA LEU A 154 5.89 -4.47 -13.22
C LEU A 154 5.41 -5.41 -12.12
N ALA A 155 4.20 -5.94 -12.28
CA ALA A 155 3.61 -6.90 -11.34
C ALA A 155 3.40 -8.24 -12.03
N LEU A 156 3.79 -9.32 -11.34
CA LEU A 156 3.53 -10.70 -11.72
C LEU A 156 2.92 -11.42 -10.53
N ILE A 157 1.73 -11.98 -10.70
CA ILE A 157 1.04 -12.78 -9.70
C ILE A 157 0.86 -14.18 -10.27
N LEU A 158 1.50 -15.18 -9.68
CA LEU A 158 1.35 -16.57 -10.12
C LEU A 158 0.06 -17.15 -9.55
N ARG A 159 -0.71 -17.84 -10.39
CA ARG A 159 -1.94 -18.54 -10.01
C ARG A 159 -1.63 -20.02 -9.75
N HIS A 160 -2.10 -20.55 -8.63
CA HIS A 160 -1.98 -21.95 -8.23
C HIS A 160 -3.27 -22.72 -8.47
#